data_AF-A0A6C1PQB5-F1
#
_entry.id   AF-A0A6C1PQB5-F1
#
_cell.length_a   1.000
_cell.length_b   1.000
_cell.length_c   1.000
_cell.angle_alpha   90.00
_cell.angle_beta   90.00
_cell.angle_gamma   90.00
#
_symmetry.space_group_name_H-M   'P 1'
#
loop_
_entity.id
_entity.type
_entity.pdbx_description
1 polymer ?
#
loop_
_entity_poly.entity_id
_entity_poly.type
_entity_poly.pdbx_seq_one_letter_code
_entity_poly.pdbx_strand_id
1 'polypeptide(L)'
;REDVDPDRLSPAERALADHRAELAAAAQRHEQIVDVLEYVRPDYIAAGCSTKRLVEYALNLLDVTNRMRGGNIDSRYSPSGKRAHLLFGDPIDASACLAAGAKAGAAPAVGAATSPAAAGSVRAATAAITDRTRAAFEALVRDLEARLDSPRG
;
A
#
# COMPACT_ATOMS: atom_id res chain seq x y z
N ARG A 1 -3.93 -1.61 24.42
CA ARG A 1 -5.03 -2.43 23.87
C ARG A 1 -5.32 -3.44 24.97
N GLU A 2 -6.50 -3.41 25.57
CA GLU A 2 -6.88 -4.38 26.61
C GLU A 2 -7.26 -5.67 25.88
N ASP A 3 -6.54 -6.76 26.14
CA ASP A 3 -6.90 -8.08 25.63
C ASP A 3 -8.16 -8.53 26.38
N VAL A 4 -9.29 -8.51 25.68
CA VAL A 4 -10.58 -8.95 26.23
C VAL A 4 -10.62 -10.47 26.15
N ASP A 5 -10.76 -11.13 27.30
CA ASP A 5 -10.98 -12.58 27.38
C ASP A 5 -12.37 -12.92 26.83
N PRO A 6 -12.48 -13.56 25.66
CA PRO A 6 -13.76 -13.82 25.02
C PRO A 6 -14.62 -14.76 25.86
N ASP A 7 -14.05 -15.65 26.67
CA ASP A 7 -14.81 -16.66 27.41
C ASP A 7 -15.57 -16.09 28.60
N ARG A 8 -15.28 -14.84 28.96
CA ARG A 8 -15.92 -14.11 30.07
C ARG A 8 -17.03 -13.16 29.60
N LEU A 9 -17.27 -13.07 28.29
CA LEU A 9 -18.29 -12.21 27.72
C LEU A 9 -19.65 -12.92 27.62
N SER A 10 -20.72 -12.20 27.98
CA SER A 10 -22.07 -12.62 27.63
C SER A 10 -22.25 -12.71 26.11
N PRO A 11 -23.28 -13.42 25.60
CA PRO A 11 -23.52 -13.53 24.17
C PRO A 11 -23.63 -12.16 23.46
N ALA A 12 -24.28 -11.18 24.10
CA ALA A 12 -24.43 -9.84 23.55
C ALA A 12 -23.11 -9.06 23.50
N GLU A 13 -22.30 -9.15 24.56
CA GLU A 13 -20.98 -8.50 24.62
C GLU A 13 -20.00 -9.11 23.60
N ARG A 14 -20.06 -10.42 23.41
CA ARG A 14 -19.29 -11.12 22.38
C ARG A 14 -19.66 -10.65 20.98
N ALA A 15 -20.96 -10.59 20.66
CA ALA A 15 -21.42 -10.09 19.37
C ALA A 15 -20.98 -8.64 19.10
N LEU A 16 -20.99 -7.79 20.13
CA LEU A 16 -20.49 -6.41 20.02
C LEU A 16 -18.96 -6.38 19.82
N ALA A 17 -18.22 -7.24 20.51
CA ALA A 17 -16.77 -7.36 20.35
C ALA A 17 -16.39 -7.84 18.94
N ASP A 18 -17.08 -8.87 18.43
CA ASP A 18 -16.90 -9.38 17.07
C ASP A 18 -17.18 -8.29 16.03
N HIS A 19 -18.30 -7.58 16.18
CA HIS A 19 -18.62 -6.47 15.28
C HIS A 19 -17.54 -5.37 15.29
N ARG A 20 -17.01 -5.01 16.46
CA ARG A 20 -15.91 -4.05 16.58
C ARG A 20 -14.63 -4.56 15.92
N ALA A 21 -14.32 -5.84 16.07
CA ALA A 21 -13.17 -6.47 15.43
C ALA A 21 -13.30 -6.47 13.90
N GLU A 22 -14.49 -6.74 13.37
CA GLU A 22 -14.79 -6.65 11.94
C GLU A 22 -14.59 -5.23 11.39
N LEU A 23 -15.11 -4.22 12.10
CA LEU A 23 -14.95 -2.81 11.73
C LEU A 23 -13.46 -2.40 11.74
N ALA A 24 -12.73 -2.81 12.78
CA ALA A 24 -11.29 -2.54 12.88
C ALA A 24 -10.51 -3.21 11.73
N ALA A 25 -10.83 -4.47 11.41
CA ALA A 25 -10.21 -5.18 10.29
C ALA A 25 -10.54 -4.52 8.94
N ALA A 26 -11.77 -4.01 8.78
CA ALA A 26 -12.16 -3.27 7.58
C ALA A 26 -11.39 -1.94 7.47
N ALA A 27 -11.27 -1.17 8.56
CA ALA A 27 -10.51 0.08 8.58
C ALA A 27 -9.02 -0.17 8.25
N GLN A 28 -8.40 -1.15 8.91
CA GLN A 28 -7.01 -1.53 8.65
C GLN A 28 -6.77 -1.92 7.19
N ARG A 29 -7.71 -2.64 6.55
CA ARG A 29 -7.61 -2.95 5.12
C ARG A 29 -7.64 -1.70 4.25
N HIS A 30 -8.50 -0.73 4.57
CA HIS A 30 -8.54 0.54 3.83
C HIS A 30 -7.25 1.33 3.98
N GLU A 31 -6.72 1.45 5.21
CA GLU A 31 -5.44 2.12 5.47
C GLU A 31 -4.31 1.49 4.66
N GLN A 32 -4.23 0.16 4.63
CA GLN A 32 -3.22 -0.56 3.86
C GLN A 32 -3.34 -0.36 2.34
N ILE A 33 -4.56 -0.22 1.81
CA ILE A 33 -4.78 0.07 0.39
C ILE A 33 -4.37 1.51 0.08
N VAL A 34 -4.74 2.46 0.93
CA VAL A 34 -4.40 3.89 0.76
C VAL A 34 -2.87 4.08 0.82
N ASP A 35 -2.20 3.43 1.77
CA ASP A 35 -0.73 3.44 1.91
C ASP A 35 -0.03 3.02 0.61
N VAL A 36 -0.43 1.91 0.00
CA VAL A 36 0.19 1.48 -1.27
C VAL A 36 -0.18 2.39 -2.46
N LEU A 37 -1.38 2.97 -2.47
CA LEU A 37 -1.81 3.89 -3.53
C LEU A 37 -1.05 5.22 -3.53
N GLU A 38 -0.51 5.65 -2.39
CA GLU A 38 0.34 6.85 -2.31
C GLU A 38 1.58 6.74 -3.21
N TYR A 39 2.08 5.52 -3.43
CA TYR A 39 3.22 5.24 -4.30
C TYR A 39 2.86 5.18 -5.79
N VAL A 40 1.57 5.20 -6.15
CA VAL A 40 1.10 5.11 -7.54
C VAL A 40 0.96 6.52 -8.11
N ARG A 41 2.07 7.05 -8.62
CA ARG A 41 2.11 8.36 -9.28
C ARG A 41 2.44 8.22 -10.77
N PRO A 42 1.55 8.63 -11.70
CA PRO A 42 1.77 8.42 -13.14
C PRO A 42 3.03 9.13 -13.69
N ASP A 43 3.40 10.26 -13.11
CA ASP A 43 4.61 11.02 -13.46
C ASP A 43 5.92 10.29 -13.06
N TYR A 44 5.85 9.28 -12.17
CA TYR A 44 7.01 8.46 -11.80
C TYR A 44 7.57 7.63 -12.98
N ILE A 45 6.70 7.27 -13.93
CA ILE A 45 7.02 6.47 -15.12
C ILE A 45 7.00 7.30 -16.42
N ALA A 46 7.39 8.57 -16.34
CA ALA A 46 7.51 9.44 -17.52
C ALA A 46 8.42 8.86 -18.61
N ALA A 47 8.27 9.37 -19.84
CA ALA A 47 9.07 8.95 -20.99
C ALA A 47 10.58 9.05 -20.69
N GLY A 48 11.32 7.98 -21.01
CA GLY A 48 12.76 7.89 -20.73
C GLY A 48 13.11 7.41 -19.31
N CYS A 49 12.13 7.01 -18.49
CA CYS A 49 12.43 6.40 -17.20
C CYS A 49 13.19 5.07 -17.35
N SER A 50 13.99 4.72 -16.34
CA SER A 50 14.78 3.50 -16.37
C SER A 50 13.92 2.25 -16.26
N THR A 51 14.40 1.13 -16.82
CA THR A 51 13.76 -0.19 -16.67
C THR A 51 13.53 -0.55 -15.20
N LYS A 52 14.44 -0.15 -14.31
CA LYS A 52 14.30 -0.35 -12.86
C LYS A 52 13.03 0.33 -12.32
N ARG A 53 12.77 1.59 -12.69
CA ARG A 53 11.56 2.31 -12.27
C ARG A 53 10.28 1.67 -12.82
N LEU A 54 10.31 1.19 -14.06
CA LEU A 54 9.18 0.47 -14.64
C LEU A 54 8.86 -0.81 -13.85
N VAL A 55 9.88 -1.60 -13.49
CA VAL A 55 9.71 -2.81 -12.69
C VAL A 55 9.20 -2.48 -11.28
N GLU A 56 9.78 -1.49 -10.61
CA GLU A 56 9.30 -1.02 -9.30
C GLU A 56 7.83 -0.61 -9.35
N TYR A 57 7.44 0.17 -10.36
CA TYR A 57 6.07 0.63 -10.53
C TYR A 57 5.11 -0.54 -10.78
N ALA A 58 5.51 -1.51 -11.61
CA ALA A 58 4.73 -2.72 -11.85
C ALA A 58 4.55 -3.56 -10.57
N LEU A 59 5.58 -3.68 -9.74
CA LEU A 59 5.50 -4.38 -8.44
C LEU A 59 4.56 -3.66 -7.46
N ASN A 60 4.55 -2.33 -7.46
CA ASN A 60 3.60 -1.55 -6.64
C ASN A 60 2.15 -1.79 -7.09
N LEU A 61 1.88 -1.78 -8.40
CA LEU A 61 0.55 -2.10 -8.94
C LEU A 61 0.11 -3.54 -8.63
N LEU A 62 1.07 -4.47 -8.60
CA LEU A 62 0.80 -5.84 -8.19
C LEU A 62 0.46 -5.94 -6.70
N ASP A 63 1.13 -5.17 -5.83
CA ASP A 63 0.78 -5.11 -4.39
C ASP A 63 -0.60 -4.45 -4.17
N VAL A 64 -0.94 -3.38 -4.91
CA VAL A 64 -2.31 -2.83 -4.91
C VAL A 64 -3.32 -3.94 -5.21
N THR A 65 -3.10 -4.70 -6.29
CA THR A 65 -3.99 -5.80 -6.68
C THR A 65 -4.09 -6.88 -5.59
N ASN A 66 -2.97 -7.21 -4.94
CA ASN A 66 -2.93 -8.15 -3.82
C ASN A 66 -3.79 -7.65 -2.64
N ARG A 67 -3.69 -6.38 -2.24
CA ARG A 67 -4.51 -5.81 -1.14
C ARG A 67 -6.00 -5.73 -1.49
N MET A 68 -6.33 -5.37 -2.72
CA MET A 68 -7.72 -5.36 -3.19
C MET A 68 -8.37 -6.76 -3.16
N ARG A 69 -7.56 -7.82 -3.26
CA ARG A 69 -8.01 -9.23 -3.14
C ARG A 69 -8.02 -9.77 -1.71
N GLY A 70 -7.78 -8.91 -0.71
CA GLY A 70 -7.73 -9.29 0.70
C GLY A 70 -6.37 -9.84 1.16
N GLY A 71 -5.34 -9.76 0.32
CA GLY A 71 -3.96 -10.00 0.72
C GLY A 71 -3.40 -8.91 1.63
N ASN A 72 -2.21 -9.14 2.17
CA ASN A 72 -1.48 -8.23 3.03
C ASN A 72 -0.01 -8.13 2.60
N ILE A 73 0.84 -7.51 3.42
CA ILE A 73 2.28 -7.34 3.13
C ILE A 73 3.01 -8.69 2.99
N ASP A 74 2.56 -9.71 3.71
CA ASP A 74 3.17 -11.04 3.72
C ASP A 74 2.78 -11.85 2.48
N SER A 75 1.61 -11.59 1.91
CA SER A 75 1.13 -12.24 0.69
C SER A 75 1.55 -11.54 -0.59
N ARG A 76 2.25 -10.40 -0.52
CA ARG A 76 2.67 -9.67 -1.70
C ARG A 76 3.71 -10.47 -2.49
N TYR A 77 3.65 -10.37 -3.82
CA TYR A 77 4.69 -10.95 -4.65
C TYR A 77 6.05 -10.32 -4.37
N SER A 78 7.05 -11.16 -4.16
CA SER A 78 8.43 -10.75 -3.93
C SER A 78 9.33 -11.59 -4.83
N PRO A 79 10.06 -10.97 -5.80
CA PRO A 79 11.07 -11.69 -6.57
C PRO A 79 12.04 -12.46 -5.67
N SER A 80 12.41 -13.66 -6.11
CA SER A 80 13.40 -14.50 -5.40
C SER A 80 14.81 -13.92 -5.56
N GLY A 81 15.72 -14.33 -4.66
CA GLY A 81 17.14 -13.96 -4.75
C GLY A 81 17.48 -12.52 -4.32
N LYS A 82 16.53 -11.79 -3.72
CA LYS A 82 16.80 -10.47 -3.13
C LYS A 82 17.82 -10.60 -1.99
N ARG A 83 18.80 -9.69 -1.96
CA ARG A 83 19.72 -9.52 -0.83
C ARG A 83 19.50 -8.13 -0.24
N ALA A 84 19.13 -8.07 1.04
CA ALA A 84 19.06 -6.82 1.76
C ALA A 84 20.49 -6.43 2.19
N HIS A 85 20.89 -5.22 1.86
CA HIS A 85 22.13 -4.63 2.35
C HIS A 85 21.77 -3.56 3.37
N LEU A 86 22.22 -3.75 4.61
CA LEU A 86 22.09 -2.75 5.66
C LEU A 86 23.37 -1.92 5.67
N LEU A 87 23.23 -0.63 5.37
CA LEU A 87 24.30 0.35 5.48
C LEU A 87 23.99 1.20 6.71
N PHE A 88 24.81 1.06 7.75
CA PHE A 88 24.72 1.92 8.92
C PHE A 88 25.53 3.18 8.63
N GLY A 89 24.85 4.32 8.54
CA GLY A 89 25.49 5.63 8.51
C GLY A 89 25.80 6.14 9.91
N ASP A 90 26.34 7.35 9.98
CA ASP A 90 26.54 8.03 11.26
C ASP A 90 25.20 8.29 11.96
N PRO A 91 25.14 8.18 13.30
CA PRO A 91 23.93 8.46 14.05
C PRO A 91 23.53 9.93 13.87
N ILE A 92 22.24 10.14 13.59
CA ILE A 92 21.65 11.49 13.54
C ILE A 92 21.19 11.86 14.95
N ASP A 93 21.63 13.02 15.44
CA ASP A 93 21.10 13.60 16.68
C ASP A 93 19.71 14.22 16.42
N ALA A 94 18.67 13.43 16.69
CA ALA A 94 17.28 13.85 16.53
C ALA A 94 16.93 15.10 17.35
N SER A 95 17.59 15.32 18.49
CA SER A 95 17.34 16.47 19.37
C SER A 95 17.79 17.77 18.70
N ALA A 96 18.98 17.74 18.08
CA ALA A 96 19.50 18.87 17.32
C ALA A 96 18.64 19.17 16.07
N CYS A 97 18.18 18.13 15.36
CA CYS A 97 17.33 18.29 14.18
C CYS A 97 15.95 18.90 14.52
N LEU A 98 15.33 18.47 15.61
CA LEU A 98 14.03 19.01 16.06
C LEU A 98 14.15 20.46 16.53
N ALA A 99 15.23 20.81 17.23
CA ALA A 99 15.50 22.18 17.66
C ALA A 99 15.74 23.13 16.45
N ALA A 100 16.35 22.63 15.37
CA ALA A 100 16.52 23.38 14.13
C ALA A 100 15.20 23.56 13.37
N GLY A 101 14.34 22.53 13.31
CA GLY A 101 13.03 22.57 12.66
C GLY A 101 12.01 23.48 13.36
N ALA A 102 12.05 23.57 14.70
CA ALA A 102 11.18 24.46 15.46
C ALA A 102 11.37 25.96 15.14
N LYS A 103 12.51 26.35 14.54
CA LYS A 103 12.77 27.72 14.07
C LYS A 103 12.19 28.01 12.68
N ALA A 104 11.69 26.99 11.97
CA ALA A 104 11.21 27.09 10.59
C ALA A 104 9.76 26.58 10.46
N GLY A 105 8.81 27.31 11.04
CA GLY A 105 7.39 27.26 10.65
C GLY A 105 6.55 26.10 11.20
N ALA A 106 5.63 26.42 12.10
CA ALA A 106 4.52 25.54 12.47
C ALA A 106 3.43 25.57 11.38
N ALA A 107 3.12 24.42 10.77
CA ALA A 107 1.91 24.23 9.98
C ALA A 107 0.76 23.73 10.88
N PRO A 108 -0.49 24.17 10.67
CA PRO A 108 -1.61 23.79 11.52
C PRO A 108 -2.13 22.38 11.19
N ALA A 109 -2.64 21.72 12.24
CA ALA A 109 -3.21 20.38 12.22
C ALA A 109 -4.39 20.24 11.26
N VAL A 110 -4.39 19.18 10.44
CA VAL A 110 -5.48 18.81 9.53
C VAL A 110 -6.56 18.06 10.31
N GLY A 111 -7.74 18.67 10.41
CA GLY A 111 -8.95 18.09 10.99
C GLY A 111 -9.63 17.07 10.07
N ALA A 112 -10.21 16.05 10.68
CA ALA A 112 -10.87 14.91 10.06
C ALA A 112 -12.10 15.28 9.21
N ALA A 113 -12.26 14.59 8.07
CA ALA A 113 -13.51 14.55 7.32
C ALA A 113 -13.81 13.10 6.91
N THR A 114 -14.77 12.47 7.58
CA THR A 114 -15.40 11.21 7.16
C THR A 114 -16.88 11.46 6.92
N SER A 115 -17.37 11.16 5.72
CA SER A 115 -18.79 11.16 5.36
C SER A 115 -19.19 9.80 4.74
N PRO A 116 -20.40 9.26 5.00
CA PRO A 116 -20.77 7.87 4.72
C PRO A 116 -21.18 7.59 3.26
N ALA A 117 -21.19 8.59 2.38
CA ALA A 117 -21.73 8.46 1.02
C ALA A 117 -20.83 7.69 0.01
N ALA A 118 -19.63 7.26 0.40
CA ALA A 118 -18.62 6.72 -0.52
C ALA A 118 -18.78 5.23 -0.86
N ALA A 119 -19.49 4.43 -0.05
CA ALA A 119 -19.41 2.96 -0.13
C ALA A 119 -19.95 2.34 -1.44
N GLY A 120 -20.96 2.94 -2.07
CA GLY A 120 -21.58 2.42 -3.31
C GLY A 120 -20.76 2.67 -4.58
N SER A 121 -20.03 3.79 -4.66
CA SER A 121 -19.23 4.13 -5.84
C SER A 121 -17.86 3.42 -5.85
N VAL A 122 -17.34 3.08 -4.67
CA VAL A 122 -16.02 2.44 -4.50
C VAL A 122 -16.00 1.04 -5.09
N ARG A 123 -17.08 0.26 -5.00
CA ARG A 123 -17.13 -1.13 -5.51
C ARG A 123 -17.07 -1.21 -7.04
N ALA A 124 -17.76 -0.30 -7.73
CA ALA A 124 -17.75 -0.21 -9.19
C ALA A 124 -16.42 0.34 -9.71
N ALA A 125 -15.86 1.34 -9.03
CA ALA A 125 -14.52 1.86 -9.34
C ALA A 125 -13.42 0.80 -9.13
N THR A 126 -13.54 0.02 -8.06
CA THR A 126 -12.62 -1.09 -7.74
C THR A 126 -12.56 -2.15 -8.84
N ALA A 127 -13.72 -2.59 -9.34
CA ALA A 127 -13.77 -3.59 -10.40
C ALA A 127 -13.15 -3.07 -11.71
N ALA A 128 -13.50 -1.85 -12.11
CA ALA A 128 -12.99 -1.23 -13.34
C ALA A 128 -11.47 -0.94 -13.30
N ILE A 129 -10.94 -0.59 -12.13
CA ILE A 129 -9.49 -0.41 -11.94
C ILE A 129 -8.78 -1.76 -11.98
N THR A 130 -9.34 -2.79 -11.34
CA THR A 130 -8.74 -4.14 -11.29
C THR A 130 -8.58 -4.74 -12.69
N ASP A 131 -9.62 -4.66 -13.53
CA ASP A 131 -9.58 -5.25 -14.88
C ASP A 131 -8.62 -4.49 -15.81
N ARG A 132 -8.57 -3.16 -15.69
CA ARG A 132 -7.69 -2.31 -16.51
C ARG A 132 -6.21 -2.47 -16.12
N THR A 133 -5.93 -2.57 -14.82
CA THR A 133 -4.58 -2.80 -14.30
C THR A 133 -4.09 -4.21 -14.65
N ARG A 134 -4.96 -5.22 -14.63
CA ARG A 134 -4.62 -6.59 -15.07
C ARG A 134 -4.20 -6.62 -16.55
N ALA A 135 -5.01 -6.04 -17.44
CA ALA A 135 -4.71 -6.03 -18.87
C ALA A 135 -3.40 -5.29 -19.19
N ALA A 136 -3.15 -4.16 -18.52
CA ALA A 136 -1.92 -3.40 -18.67
C ALA A 136 -0.69 -4.16 -18.14
N PHE A 137 -0.82 -4.86 -17.01
CA PHE A 137 0.25 -5.68 -16.45
C PHE A 137 0.58 -6.88 -17.33
N GLU A 138 -0.42 -7.63 -17.80
CA GLU A 138 -0.21 -8.76 -18.71
C GLU A 138 0.39 -8.32 -20.07
N ALA A 139 0.08 -7.11 -20.54
CA ALA A 139 0.70 -6.54 -21.73
C ALA A 139 2.18 -6.16 -21.48
N LEU A 140 2.47 -5.53 -20.33
CA LEU A 140 3.84 -5.15 -19.93
C LEU A 140 4.73 -6.38 -19.73
N VAL A 141 4.23 -7.43 -19.09
CA VAL A 141 4.96 -8.69 -18.90
C VAL A 141 5.28 -9.33 -20.25
N ARG A 142 4.31 -9.41 -21.17
CA ARG A 142 4.55 -9.93 -22.53
C ARG A 142 5.57 -9.11 -23.32
N ASP A 143 5.54 -7.79 -23.22
CA ASP A 143 6.54 -6.92 -23.87
C ASP A 143 7.94 -7.15 -23.28
N LEU A 144 8.05 -7.27 -21.95
CA LEU A 144 9.32 -7.55 -21.27
C LEU A 144 9.86 -8.93 -21.63
N GLU A 145 9.02 -9.96 -21.67
CA GLU A 145 9.40 -11.31 -22.12
C GLU A 145 9.89 -11.30 -23.58
N ALA A 146 9.17 -10.64 -24.49
CA ALA A 146 9.57 -10.51 -25.89
C ALA A 146 10.91 -9.78 -26.07
N ARG A 147 11.20 -8.80 -25.20
CA ARG A 147 12.47 -8.06 -25.21
C ARG A 147 13.63 -8.85 -24.58
N LEU A 148 13.34 -9.79 -23.69
CA LEU A 148 14.33 -10.68 -23.08
C LEU A 148 14.66 -11.88 -23.99
N ASP A 149 13.70 -12.37 -24.76
CA ASP A 149 13.87 -13.45 -25.74
C ASP A 149 14.40 -12.98 -27.11
N SER A 150 14.55 -11.67 -27.31
CA SER A 150 15.19 -11.15 -28.52
C SER A 150 16.69 -11.47 -28.48
N PRO A 151 17.26 -12.14 -29.50
CA PRO A 151 18.67 -12.46 -29.53
C PRO A 151 19.45 -11.15 -29.45
N ARG A 152 20.33 -11.04 -28.44
CA ARG A 152 21.27 -9.93 -28.32
C ARG A 152 22.10 -9.89 -29.61
N GLY A 153 21.75 -8.97 -30.51
CA GLY A 153 22.60 -8.58 -31.63
C GLY A 153 23.87 -7.91 -31.14
#